data_AF-A0A2A5LDD7-F1
#
_entry.id   AF-A0A2A5LDD7-F1
#
_cell.length_a   1.000
_cell.length_b   1.000
_cell.length_c   1.000
_cell.angle_alpha   90.00
_cell.angle_beta   90.00
_cell.angle_gamma   90.00
#
_symmetry.space_group_name_H-M   'P 1'
#
loop_
_entity.id
_entity.type
_entity.pdbx_description
1 polymer ?
#
loop_
_entity_poly.entity_id
_entity_poly.type
_entity_poly.pdbx_seq_one_letter_code
_entity_poly.pdbx_strand_id
1 'polypeptide(L)' 'MEMETVKLSQIVMKWFPEMIPFFRQNELNSMIVLRDGLSILEQEDALEIIQFSICEHQNQTPLH' A
#
# COMPACT_ATOMS: atom_id res chain seq x y z
N MET A 1 -15.88 14.82 1.63
CA MET A 1 -14.95 13.74 2.02
C MET A 1 -13.61 14.13 1.44
N GLU A 2 -12.60 14.27 2.30
CA GLU A 2 -11.26 14.69 1.89
C GLU A 2 -10.45 13.44 1.55
N MET A 3 -10.35 13.13 0.26
CA MET A 3 -9.58 11.98 -0.20
C MET A 3 -8.09 12.35 -0.20
N GLU A 4 -7.28 11.54 0.45
CA GLU A 4 -5.83 11.72 0.51
C GLU A 4 -5.15 10.64 -0.32
N THR A 5 -4.28 11.05 -1.24
CA THR A 5 -3.47 10.11 -2.02
C THR A 5 -2.09 10.00 -1.39
N VAL A 6 -1.76 8.82 -0.87
CA VAL A 6 -0.47 8.53 -0.25
C VAL A 6 0.25 7.41 -1.00
N LYS A 7 1.56 7.31 -0.84
CA LYS A 7 2.30 6.15 -1.38
C LYS A 7 2.16 4.93 -0.47
N LEU A 8 2.20 3.74 -1.05
CA LEU A 8 2.23 2.50 -0.29
C LEU A 8 3.39 2.47 0.72
N SER A 9 4.56 2.97 0.30
CA SER A 9 5.71 3.16 1.19
C SER A 9 5.40 3.96 2.46
N GLN A 10 4.51 4.95 2.42
CA GLN A 10 4.13 5.71 3.62
C GLN A 10 3.26 4.89 4.56
N ILE A 11 2.37 4.06 4.01
CA ILE A 11 1.53 3.14 4.78
C ILE A 11 2.41 2.07 5.45
N VAL A 12 3.27 1.43 4.67
CA VAL A 12 4.21 0.41 5.17
C VAL A 12 5.16 1.02 6.21
N MET A 13 5.71 2.22 5.97
CA MET A 13 6.62 2.85 6.93
C MET A 13 5.93 3.19 8.27
N LYS A 14 4.64 3.52 8.24
CA LYS A 14 3.85 3.83 9.45
C LYS A 14 3.52 2.58 10.26
N TRP A 15 3.10 1.50 9.61
CA TRP A 15 2.55 0.31 10.28
C TRP A 15 3.51 -0.86 10.36
N PHE A 16 4.28 -1.09 9.30
CA PHE A 16 5.16 -2.25 9.11
C PHE A 16 6.51 -1.85 8.50
N PRO A 17 7.29 -0.95 9.13
CA PRO A 17 8.53 -0.45 8.55
C PRO A 17 9.56 -1.55 8.29
N GLU A 18 9.51 -2.64 9.08
CA GLU A 18 10.31 -3.84 8.88
C GLU A 18 10.04 -4.56 7.57
N MET A 19 8.85 -4.39 6.98
CA MET A 19 8.50 -5.01 5.71
C MET A 19 9.01 -4.23 4.49
N ILE A 20 9.40 -2.95 4.64
CA ILE A 20 9.95 -2.10 3.56
C ILE A 20 10.98 -2.82 2.66
N PRO A 21 12.04 -3.48 3.18
CA PRO A 21 13.03 -4.15 2.34
C PRO A 21 12.51 -5.37 1.57
N PHE A 22 11.33 -5.88 1.92
CA PHE A 22 10.73 -7.04 1.25
C PHE A 22 9.87 -6.65 0.04
N PHE A 23 9.50 -5.38 -0.10
CA PHE A 23 8.76 -4.88 -1.26
C PHE A 23 9.68 -4.42 -2.38
N ARG A 24 9.19 -4.52 -3.62
CA ARG A 24 9.85 -3.89 -4.77
C ARG A 24 9.60 -2.40 -4.76
N GLN A 25 10.55 -1.64 -5.31
CA GLN A 25 10.40 -0.18 -5.45
C GLN A 25 9.13 0.20 -6.23
N ASN A 26 8.70 -0.61 -7.20
CA ASN A 26 7.47 -0.34 -7.96
C ASN A 26 6.22 -0.44 -7.09
N GLU A 27 6.13 -1.46 -6.22
CA GLU A 27 5.04 -1.65 -5.26
C GLU A 27 5.04 -0.51 -4.21
N LEU A 28 6.20 -0.14 -3.70
CA LEU A 28 6.33 0.97 -2.72
C LEU A 28 5.93 2.34 -3.29
N ASN A 29 6.01 2.52 -4.61
CA ASN A 29 5.61 3.73 -5.31
C ASN A 29 4.14 3.71 -5.75
N SER A 30 3.38 2.67 -5.45
CA SER A 30 1.94 2.63 -5.72
C SER A 30 1.20 3.74 -4.97
N MET A 31 0.32 4.43 -5.68
CA MET A 31 -0.51 5.49 -5.14
C MET A 31 -1.80 4.89 -4.59
N ILE A 32 -2.09 5.16 -3.33
CA ILE A 32 -3.26 4.67 -2.60
C ILE A 32 -4.13 5.86 -2.23
N VAL A 33 -5.41 5.78 -2.59
CA VAL A 33 -6.40 6.81 -2.25
C VAL A 33 -7.13 6.38 -0.98
N LEU A 34 -6.89 7.11 0.10
CA LEU A 34 -7.56 6.94 1.38
C LEU A 34 -8.73 7.92 1.48
N ARG A 35 -9.89 7.43 1.92
CA ARG A 35 -11.11 8.27 2.03
C ARG A 35 -11.04 9.29 3.16
N ASP A 36 -10.34 8.95 4.23
CA ASP A 36 -10.27 9.72 5.47
C ASP A 36 -8.80 10.03 5.87
N GLY A 37 -7.85 9.68 5.00
CA GLY A 37 -6.44 9.94 5.16
C GLY A 37 -5.66 8.90 5.97
N LEU A 38 -4.33 9.03 5.94
CA LEU A 38 -3.40 8.11 6.61
C LEU A 38 -3.47 8.22 8.14
N SER A 39 -3.99 9.34 8.67
CA SER A 39 -4.05 9.58 10.11
C SER A 39 -4.96 8.60 10.84
N ILE A 40 -6.10 8.24 10.23
CA ILE A 40 -7.10 7.37 10.85
C ILE A 40 -7.09 5.93 10.32
N LEU A 41 -6.26 5.64 9.31
CA LEU A 41 -6.09 4.30 8.77
C LEU A 41 -5.68 3.34 9.89
N GLU A 42 -6.37 2.22 10.06
CA GLU A 42 -6.03 1.23 11.08
C GLU A 42 -4.99 0.23 10.55
N GLN A 43 -4.36 -0.52 11.46
CA GLN A 43 -3.32 -1.50 11.09
C GLN A 43 -3.88 -2.61 10.18
N GLU A 44 -5.13 -3.05 10.42
CA GLU A 44 -5.80 -4.10 9.66
C GLU A 44 -6.09 -3.63 8.22
N ASP A 45 -6.70 -2.46 8.06
CA ASP A 45 -6.91 -1.83 6.74
C ASP A 45 -5.59 -1.59 6.00
N ALA A 46 -4.56 -1.12 6.71
CA ALA A 46 -3.24 -0.92 6.12
C ALA A 46 -2.67 -2.23 5.56
N LEU A 47 -2.83 -3.35 6.27
CA LEU A 47 -2.39 -4.66 5.81
C LEU A 47 -3.19 -5.11 4.57
N GLU A 48 -4.50 -4.90 4.52
CA GLU A 48 -5.32 -5.22 3.34
C GLU A 48 -4.88 -4.41 2.11
N ILE A 49 -4.65 -3.10 2.27
CA ILE A 49 -4.15 -2.23 1.20
C ILE A 49 -2.79 -2.72 0.69
N ILE A 50 -1.90 -3.11 1.60
CA ILE A 50 -0.58 -3.63 1.27
C ILE A 50 -0.69 -4.92 0.45
N GLN A 51 -1.49 -5.87 0.92
CA GLN A 51 -1.72 -7.13 0.20
C GLN A 51 -2.34 -6.90 -1.17
N PHE A 52 -3.34 -6.02 -1.26
CA PHE A 52 -3.99 -5.66 -2.51
C PHE A 52 -2.99 -5.04 -3.49
N SER A 53 -2.16 -4.10 -3.02
CA SER A 53 -1.15 -3.43 -3.85
C SER A 53 -0.10 -4.41 -4.37
N ILE A 54 0.38 -5.35 -3.55
CA ILE A 54 1.28 -6.40 -4.02
C ILE A 54 0.57 -7.27 -5.07
N CYS A 55 -0.63 -7.75 -4.75
CA CYS A 55 -1.39 -8.66 -5.61
C CYS A 55 -1.64 -8.05 -6.99
N GLU A 56 -2.08 -6.80 -7.06
CA GLU A 56 -2.28 -6.07 -8.32
C GLU A 56 -1.01 -6.06 -9.18
N HIS A 57 0.16 -5.79 -8.59
CA HIS A 57 1.42 -5.74 -9.34
C HIS A 57 1.96 -7.13 -9.71
N GLN A 58 1.68 -8.18 -8.93
CA GLN A 58 2.09 -9.55 -9.24
C GLN A 58 1.14 -10.22 -10.26
N ASN A 59 -0.15 -9.87 -10.25
CA ASN A 59 -1.16 -10.42 -11.15
C ASN A 59 -1.12 -9.80 -12.56
N GLN A 60 -0.32 -8.74 -12.75
CA GLN A 60 0.07 -8.23 -14.07
C GLN A 60 1.10 -9.10 -14.80
N THR A 61 1.45 -10.29 -14.27
CA THR A 61 2.06 -11.36 -15.07
C THR A 61 0.92 -12.15 -15.72
N PRO A 62 0.50 -11.85 -16.96
CA PRO A 62 -0.45 -12.72 -17.65
C PRO A 62 0.21 -14.09 -17.79
N LEU A 63 -0.35 -15.09 -17.10
CA LEU A 63 -0.14 -16.48 -17.47
C LEU A 63 -0.64 -16.63 -18.90
N HIS A 64 0.31 -16.75 -19.82
CA HIS A 64 0.11 -16.82 -21.26
C HIS A 64 -0.15 -18.26 -21.72
#